data_AF-A0A2D9IS88-F1
#
_entry.id   AF-A0A2D9IS88-F1
#
_cell.length_a   1.000
_cell.length_b   1.000
_cell.length_c   1.000
_cell.angle_alpha   90.00
_cell.angle_beta   90.00
_cell.angle_gamma   90.00
#
_symmetry.space_group_name_H-M   'P 1'
#
loop_
_entity.id
_entity.type
_entity.pdbx_description
1 polymer ?
#
loop_
_entity_poly.entity_id
_entity_poly.type
_entity_poly.pdbx_seq_one_letter_code
_entity_poly.pdbx_strand_id
1 'polypeptide(L)' 'LKTVGILSKRARGMMASYVIKNKIRDYAEVSEFSEDGYNYSKKLSTSSRPVFIK' A
#
# COMPACT_ATOMS: atom_id res chain seq x y z
N LEU A 1 15.04 -3.84 6.18
CA LEU A 1 13.59 -3.54 6.29
C LEU A 1 13.06 -4.17 7.57
N LYS A 2 12.60 -3.36 8.53
CA LYS A 2 12.04 -3.87 9.78
C LYS A 2 10.55 -3.53 9.81
N THR A 3 9.72 -4.56 9.69
CA THR A 3 8.26 -4.41 9.73
C THR A 3 7.81 -4.16 11.17
N VAL A 4 7.43 -2.92 11.49
CA VAL A 4 6.90 -2.58 12.81
C VAL A 4 5.40 -2.87 12.81
N GLY A 5 4.97 -3.88 13.59
CA GLY A 5 3.59 -4.39 13.56
C GLY A 5 2.50 -3.32 13.75
N ILE A 6 2.71 -2.34 14.63
CA ILE A 6 1.78 -1.20 14.81
C ILE A 6 1.64 -0.36 13.54
N LEU A 7 2.77 -0.01 12.90
CA LEU A 7 2.77 0.79 11.66
C LEU A 7 2.12 0.00 10.52
N SER A 8 2.40 -1.29 10.41
CA SER A 8 1.79 -2.16 9.39
C SER A 8 0.29 -2.37 9.58
N LYS A 9 -0.24 -2.30 10.81
CA LYS A 9 -1.69 -2.30 11.05
C LYS A 9 -2.32 -1.00 10.56
N ARG A 10 -1.72 0.15 10.86
CA ARG A 10 -2.19 1.46 10.39
C ARG A 10 -2.14 1.57 8.86
N ALA A 11 -1.03 1.17 8.25
CA ALA A 11 -0.86 1.15 6.80
C ALA A 11 -1.96 0.37 6.08
N ARG A 12 -2.32 -0.81 6.59
CA ARG A 12 -3.42 -1.61 6.03
C ARG A 12 -4.77 -0.91 6.09
N GLY A 13 -5.07 -0.23 7.21
CA GLY A 13 -6.30 0.56 7.34
C GLY A 13 -6.34 1.73 6.36
N MET A 14 -5.21 2.43 6.17
CA MET A 14 -5.10 3.53 5.21
C MET A 14 -5.27 3.04 3.77
N MET A 15 -4.62 1.93 3.42
CA MET A 15 -4.76 1.31 2.10
C MET A 15 -6.21 0.93 1.80
N ALA A 16 -6.91 0.29 2.75
CA ALA A 16 -8.32 -0.05 2.59
C ALA A 16 -9.21 1.20 2.42
N SER A 17 -8.96 2.25 3.21
CA SER A 17 -9.66 3.54 3.08
C SER A 17 -9.43 4.19 1.71
N TYR A 18 -8.20 4.17 1.20
CA TYR A 18 -7.84 4.69 -0.11
C TYR A 18 -8.56 3.93 -1.25
N VAL A 19 -8.58 2.60 -1.20
CA VAL A 19 -9.29 1.76 -2.18
C VAL A 19 -10.79 2.10 -2.22
N ILE A 20 -11.42 2.25 -1.05
CA ILE A 20 -12.85 2.57 -0.96
C ILE A 20 -13.14 4.00 -1.46
N LYS A 21 -12.34 4.99 -1.03
CA LYS A 21 -12.53 6.40 -1.40
C LYS A 21 -12.39 6.62 -2.90
N ASN A 22 -11.37 6.03 -3.52
CA ASN A 22 -11.11 6.15 -4.95
C ASN A 22 -11.91 5.16 -5.79
N LYS A 23 -12.70 4.27 -5.16
CA LYS A 23 -13.48 3.22 -5.82
C LYS A 23 -12.62 2.40 -6.79
N ILE A 24 -11.40 2.09 -6.35
CA ILE A 24 -10.42 1.37 -7.16
C ILE A 24 -11.00 0.00 -7.52
N ARG A 25 -11.01 -0.30 -8.82
CA ARG A 25 -11.49 -1.57 -9.36
C ARG A 25 -10.36 -2.37 -9.98
N ASP A 26 -9.31 -1.71 -10.44
CA ASP A 26 -8.12 -2.36 -10.97
C ASP A 26 -7.04 -2.50 -9.89
N TYR A 27 -6.38 -3.65 -9.89
CA TYR A 27 -5.22 -3.89 -9.04
C TYR A 27 -4.04 -2.97 -9.40
N ALA A 28 -3.93 -2.53 -10.66
CA ALA A 28 -2.90 -1.60 -11.11
C ALA A 28 -2.96 -0.26 -10.35
N GLU A 29 -4.17 0.26 -10.11
CA GLU A 29 -4.39 1.53 -9.40
C GLU A 29 -3.98 1.46 -7.92
N VAL A 30 -3.99 0.27 -7.32
CA VAL A 30 -3.54 0.08 -5.93
C VAL A 30 -2.06 0.43 -5.77
N SER A 31 -1.26 0.29 -6.82
CA SER A 31 0.16 0.67 -6.81
C SER A 31 0.40 2.18 -6.73
N GLU A 32 -0.64 3.00 -6.97
CA GLU A 32 -0.58 4.45 -6.83
C GLU A 32 -0.81 4.93 -5.39
N PHE A 33 -1.07 4.01 -4.45
CA PHE A 33 -1.19 4.36 -3.04
C PHE A 33 0.10 5.00 -2.52
N SER A 34 0.03 6.30 -2.22
CA SER A 34 1.15 7.10 -1.71
C SER A 34 0.85 7.89 -0.42
N GLU A 35 -0.17 7.47 0.33
CA GLU A 35 -0.62 8.18 1.55
C GLU A 35 0.38 8.07 2.70
N ASP A 36 0.45 9.10 3.57
CA ASP A 36 1.31 9.14 4.77
C ASP A 36 2.81 8.83 4.48
N GLY A 37 3.28 9.13 3.27
CA GLY A 37 4.67 8.91 2.84
C GLY A 37 5.01 7.46 2.51
N TYR A 38 4.03 6.56 2.50
CA TYR A 38 4.23 5.23 1.93
C TYR A 38 4.40 5.35 0.42
N ASN A 39 5.32 4.58 -0.14
CA ASN A 39 5.62 4.56 -1.56
C ASN A 39 5.69 3.12 -2.06
N TYR A 40 5.17 2.89 -3.25
CA TYR A 40 5.22 1.57 -3.88
C TYR A 40 6.65 1.21 -4.31
N SER A 41 7.14 0.06 -3.86
CA SER A 41 8.47 -0.43 -4.21
C SER A 41 8.39 -1.42 -5.35
N LYS A 42 8.64 -0.98 -6.59
CA LYS A 42 8.71 -1.89 -7.76
C LYS A 42 9.74 -3.01 -7.59
N LYS A 43 10.85 -2.76 -6.86
CA LYS A 43 11.91 -3.76 -6.64
C LYS A 43 11.49 -4.90 -5.71
N LEU A 44 10.62 -4.62 -4.74
CA LEU A 44 10.18 -5.59 -3.73
C LEU A 44 8.78 -6.12 -4.00
N SER A 45 8.01 -5.42 -4.82
CA SER A 45 6.66 -5.80 -5.18
C SER A 45 6.67 -6.89 -6.24
N THR A 46 5.76 -7.84 -6.08
CA THR A 46 5.48 -8.90 -7.05
C THR A 46 4.02 -8.75 -7.53
N SER A 47 3.67 -9.38 -8.65
CA SER A 47 2.31 -9.37 -9.22
C SER A 47 1.20 -9.70 -8.21
N SER A 48 1.47 -10.55 -7.21
CA SER A 48 0.51 -10.93 -6.17
C SER A 48 0.70 -10.20 -4.83
N ARG A 49 1.80 -9.46 -4.66
CA ARG A 49 2.20 -8.87 -3.37
C ARG A 49 2.79 -7.48 -3.60
N PRO A 50 1.99 -6.41 -3.46
CA PRO A 50 2.48 -5.06 -3.56
C PRO A 50 3.14 -4.68 -2.23
N VAL A 51 4.38 -4.22 -2.28
CA VAL A 51 5.16 -3.82 -1.11
C VAL A 51 5.29 -2.31 -1.08
N PHE A 52 4.77 -1.71 -0.02
CA PHE A 52 4.86 -0.27 0.24
C PHE A 52 5.87 -0.02 1.35
N ILE A 53 6.71 1.00 1.16
CA ILE A 53 7.77 1.41 2.08
C ILE A 53 7.62 2.87 2.44
N LYS A 54 7.93 3.19 3.69
CA LYS A 54 8.13 4.53 4.20
C LYS A 54 9.59 4.66 4.64
#